data_AF-A0A2G5P597-F1
#
_entry.id   AF-A0A2G5P597-F1
#
_cell.length_a   1.000
_cell.length_b   1.000
_cell.length_c   1.000
_cell.angle_alpha   90.00
_cell.angle_beta   90.00
_cell.angle_gamma   90.00
#
_symmetry.space_group_name_H-M   'P 1'
#
loop_
_entity.id
_entity.type
_entity.pdbx_description
1 polymer ?
#
loop_
_entity_poly.entity_id
_entity_poly.type
_entity_poly.pdbx_seq_one_letter_code
_entity_poly.pdbx_strand_id
1 'polypeptide(L)'
;MGDTLTEGQKLVKGESLTSNNGAYTLTLQDDGNLVLASRGKAIWSTGTNGQDVVRAEVQRDGNFVVYTADKPVWASNTKGKKNVKLVLQDDRNLVLYAGDQAAWSTKTETDAPPPPEPEAAQVTPAAEEPTPAPAPEP
;
A
#
# COMPACT_ATOMS: atom_id res chain seq x y z
N MET A 1 -2.09 8.31 7.26
CA MET A 1 -2.81 7.13 7.79
C MET A 1 -1.79 6.18 8.38
N GLY A 2 -2.15 5.33 9.34
CA GLY A 2 -1.22 4.32 9.89
C GLY A 2 -1.15 3.07 9.03
N ASP A 3 -0.72 1.97 9.65
CA ASP A 3 -0.69 0.62 9.10
C ASP A 3 -2.04 -0.13 9.24
N THR A 4 -2.98 0.46 9.99
CA THR A 4 -4.19 -0.23 10.45
C THR A 4 -5.48 0.50 10.04
N LEU A 5 -6.49 -0.25 9.60
CA LEU A 5 -7.90 0.16 9.54
C LEU A 5 -8.74 -0.64 10.53
N THR A 6 -9.45 0.04 11.41
CA THR A 6 -10.42 -0.56 12.33
C THR A 6 -11.83 -0.58 11.75
N GLU A 7 -12.76 -1.26 12.43
CA GLU A 7 -14.16 -1.32 12.04
C GLU A 7 -14.77 0.07 11.74
N GLY A 8 -15.42 0.19 10.58
CA GLY A 8 -16.02 1.42 10.07
C GLY A 8 -15.04 2.39 9.40
N GLN A 9 -13.73 2.13 9.44
CA GLN A 9 -12.75 2.90 8.69
C GLN A 9 -12.66 2.41 7.24
N LYS A 10 -12.27 3.32 6.37
CA LYS A 10 -12.20 3.10 4.93
C LYS A 10 -11.03 3.86 4.33
N LEU A 11 -10.55 3.36 3.20
CA LEU A 11 -9.74 4.11 2.25
C LEU A 11 -10.66 4.61 1.14
N VAL A 12 -10.49 5.87 0.75
CA VAL A 12 -11.01 6.38 -0.52
C VAL A 12 -9.90 6.48 -1.58
N LYS A 13 -10.25 6.82 -2.82
CA LYS A 13 -9.29 6.98 -3.90
C LYS A 13 -8.12 7.90 -3.50
N GLY A 14 -6.91 7.48 -3.80
CA GLY A 14 -5.66 8.17 -3.45
C GLY A 14 -5.16 7.91 -2.03
N GLU A 15 -5.99 7.39 -1.13
CA GLU A 15 -5.56 7.08 0.23
C GLU A 15 -4.80 5.75 0.30
N SER A 16 -3.90 5.69 1.28
CA SER A 16 -3.05 4.52 1.49
C SER A 16 -2.87 4.20 2.97
N LEU A 17 -2.67 2.91 3.26
CA LEU A 17 -1.99 2.43 4.46
C LEU A 17 -0.52 2.22 4.15
N THR A 18 0.32 2.36 5.17
CA THR A 18 1.77 2.16 5.06
C THR A 18 2.22 1.30 6.23
N SER A 19 3.04 0.29 5.97
CA SER A 19 3.64 -0.54 7.02
C SER A 19 4.54 0.31 7.93
N ASN A 20 4.79 -0.13 9.16
CA ASN A 20 5.60 0.64 10.12
C ASN A 20 7.06 0.80 9.67
N ASN A 21 7.57 -0.16 8.89
CA ASN A 21 8.89 -0.08 8.27
C ASN A 21 8.93 0.75 6.97
N GLY A 22 7.80 1.31 6.51
CA GLY A 22 7.70 2.15 5.31
C GLY A 22 7.92 1.44 3.97
N ALA A 23 8.16 0.13 3.97
CA ALA A 23 8.50 -0.61 2.75
C ALA A 23 7.27 -0.98 1.91
N TYR A 24 6.11 -1.09 2.55
CA TYR A 24 4.88 -1.59 1.93
C TYR A 24 3.75 -0.59 2.03
N THR A 25 2.96 -0.51 0.97
CA THR A 25 1.82 0.40 0.89
C THR A 25 0.62 -0.31 0.30
N LEU A 26 -0.54 -0.18 0.94
CA LEU A 26 -1.83 -0.56 0.37
C LEU A 26 -2.56 0.70 -0.07
N THR A 27 -2.77 0.87 -1.37
CA THR A 27 -3.35 2.09 -1.95
C THR A 27 -4.61 1.76 -2.72
N LEU A 28 -5.69 2.52 -2.49
CA LEU A 28 -6.82 2.53 -3.42
C LEU A 28 -6.53 3.53 -4.53
N GLN A 29 -6.13 3.02 -5.69
CA GLN A 29 -5.70 3.83 -6.83
C GLN A 29 -6.89 4.50 -7.53
N ASP A 30 -6.61 5.57 -8.30
CA ASP A 30 -7.64 6.35 -8.99
C ASP A 30 -8.39 5.56 -10.07
N ASP A 31 -7.71 4.57 -10.65
CA ASP A 31 -8.27 3.62 -11.62
C ASP A 31 -9.27 2.63 -10.98
N GLY A 32 -9.42 2.66 -9.65
CA GLY A 32 -10.32 1.81 -8.88
C GLY A 32 -9.70 0.49 -8.42
N ASN A 33 -8.40 0.27 -8.61
CA ASN A 33 -7.74 -0.91 -8.11
C ASN A 33 -7.22 -0.70 -6.68
N LEU A 34 -7.45 -1.66 -5.80
CA LEU A 34 -6.79 -1.70 -4.49
C LEU A 34 -5.52 -2.52 -4.63
N VAL A 35 -4.36 -1.88 -4.44
CA VAL A 35 -3.06 -2.47 -4.74
C VAL A 35 -2.17 -2.46 -3.50
N LEU A 36 -1.62 -3.62 -3.17
CA LEU A 36 -0.51 -3.75 -2.25
C LEU A 36 0.79 -3.70 -3.06
N ALA A 37 1.69 -2.80 -2.69
CA ALA A 37 2.96 -2.58 -3.35
C ALA A 37 4.13 -2.63 -2.37
N SER A 38 5.29 -3.05 -2.88
CA SER A 38 6.58 -3.02 -2.22
C SER A 38 7.46 -1.98 -2.91
N ARG A 39 7.72 -0.84 -2.26
CA ARG A 39 8.44 0.31 -2.84
C ARG A 39 7.96 0.66 -4.26
N GLY A 40 6.64 0.75 -4.43
CA GLY A 40 6.00 1.09 -5.72
C GLY A 40 5.82 -0.08 -6.69
N LYS A 41 6.44 -1.24 -6.45
CA LYS A 41 6.20 -2.44 -7.25
C LYS A 41 4.96 -3.18 -6.74
N ALA A 42 3.91 -3.28 -7.56
CA ALA A 42 2.72 -4.05 -7.21
C ALA A 42 3.06 -5.53 -6.95
N ILE A 43 2.54 -6.08 -5.86
CA ILE A 43 2.72 -7.48 -5.46
C ILE A 43 1.40 -8.23 -5.31
N TRP A 44 0.32 -7.52 -5.01
CA TRP A 44 -1.03 -8.07 -4.94
C TRP A 44 -2.04 -6.98 -5.29
N SER A 45 -3.19 -7.36 -5.85
CA SER A 45 -4.30 -6.44 -6.10
C SER A 45 -5.65 -7.14 -6.07
N THR A 46 -6.72 -6.36 -5.92
CA THR A 46 -8.11 -6.86 -6.04
C THR A 46 -8.55 -7.10 -7.48
N GLY A 47 -7.82 -6.57 -8.47
CA GLY A 47 -8.18 -6.67 -9.89
C GLY A 47 -9.43 -5.87 -10.25
N THR A 48 -9.67 -4.76 -9.53
CA THR A 48 -10.89 -3.94 -9.67
C THR A 48 -10.69 -2.69 -10.53
N ASN A 49 -9.57 -2.61 -11.26
CA ASN A 49 -9.28 -1.52 -12.19
C ASN A 49 -10.40 -1.36 -13.23
N GLY A 50 -10.78 -0.11 -13.49
CA GLY A 50 -11.84 0.25 -14.44
C GLY A 50 -13.26 -0.02 -13.96
N GLN A 51 -13.47 -0.40 -12.69
CA GLN A 51 -14.80 -0.68 -12.14
C GLN A 51 -15.40 0.50 -11.34
N ASP A 52 -14.81 1.70 -11.41
CA ASP A 52 -15.27 2.88 -10.67
C ASP A 52 -15.40 2.67 -9.15
N VAL A 53 -14.45 1.94 -8.57
CA VAL A 53 -14.35 1.76 -7.12
C VAL A 53 -14.13 3.11 -6.45
N VAL A 54 -14.89 3.39 -5.39
CA VAL A 54 -14.80 4.66 -4.64
C VAL A 54 -14.26 4.48 -3.23
N ARG A 55 -14.36 3.27 -2.66
CA ARG A 55 -13.84 2.98 -1.31
C ARG A 55 -13.51 1.52 -1.09
N ALA A 56 -12.60 1.27 -0.15
CA ALA A 56 -12.36 -0.01 0.48
C ALA A 56 -12.58 0.14 1.99
N GLU A 57 -13.44 -0.68 2.59
CA GLU A 57 -13.97 -0.47 3.94
C GLU A 57 -13.87 -1.74 4.78
N VAL A 58 -13.40 -1.59 6.03
CA VAL A 58 -13.50 -2.64 7.05
C VAL A 58 -14.86 -2.49 7.72
N GLN A 59 -15.77 -3.38 7.40
CA GLN A 59 -17.16 -3.30 7.86
C GLN A 59 -17.31 -3.82 9.29
N ARG A 60 -18.28 -3.28 10.02
CA ARG A 60 -18.65 -3.73 11.37
C ARG A 60 -19.22 -5.16 11.41
N ASP A 61 -19.57 -5.73 10.26
CA ASP A 61 -20.02 -7.12 10.15
C ASP A 61 -18.86 -8.12 10.03
N GLY A 62 -17.62 -7.65 10.12
CA GLY A 62 -16.42 -8.48 10.07
C GLY A 62 -15.82 -8.67 8.69
N ASN A 63 -16.36 -8.03 7.67
CA ASN A 63 -15.91 -8.17 6.29
C ASN A 63 -15.03 -6.98 5.84
N PHE A 64 -14.04 -7.24 5.00
CA PHE A 64 -13.31 -6.19 4.28
C PHE A 64 -13.78 -6.18 2.83
N VAL A 65 -14.30 -5.04 2.37
CA VAL A 65 -15.05 -4.98 1.10
C VAL A 65 -14.65 -3.75 0.30
N VAL A 66 -14.51 -3.95 -1.01
CA VAL A 66 -14.25 -2.91 -2.00
C VAL A 66 -15.53 -2.60 -2.76
N TYR A 67 -15.87 -1.32 -2.85
CA TYR A 67 -17.15 -0.83 -3.33
C TYR A 67 -16.98 0.17 -4.47
N THR A 68 -17.84 0.05 -5.48
CA THR A 68 -18.22 1.19 -6.33
C THR A 68 -19.18 2.10 -5.58
N ALA A 69 -19.69 3.15 -6.23
CA ALA A 69 -20.77 3.96 -5.65
C ALA A 69 -22.00 3.11 -5.27
N ASP A 70 -22.32 2.09 -6.06
CA ASP A 70 -23.59 1.36 -5.98
C ASP A 70 -23.47 -0.04 -5.37
N LYS A 71 -22.35 -0.75 -5.59
CA LYS A 71 -22.26 -2.19 -5.29
C LYS A 71 -20.87 -2.63 -4.83
N PRO A 72 -20.77 -3.73 -4.05
CA PRO A 72 -19.49 -4.36 -3.77
C PRO A 72 -18.96 -5.05 -5.03
N VAL A 73 -17.65 -4.99 -5.24
CA VAL A 73 -16.96 -5.66 -6.38
C VAL A 73 -15.91 -6.67 -5.93
N TRP A 74 -15.45 -6.58 -4.68
CA TRP A 74 -14.54 -7.56 -4.09
C TRP A 74 -14.80 -7.62 -2.58
N ALA A 75 -14.60 -8.80 -1.97
CA ALA A 75 -14.72 -8.98 -0.52
C ALA A 75 -13.76 -10.06 0.01
N SER A 76 -13.34 -9.93 1.27
CA SER A 76 -12.57 -10.96 2.00
C SER A 76 -13.38 -12.20 2.35
N ASN A 77 -14.71 -12.13 2.25
CA ASN A 77 -15.67 -13.19 2.58
C ASN A 77 -15.59 -13.66 4.04
N THR A 78 -15.42 -12.71 4.97
CA THR A 78 -15.26 -12.95 6.41
C THR A 78 -16.44 -12.43 7.23
N LYS A 79 -17.62 -12.30 6.62
CA LYS A 79 -18.83 -11.84 7.32
C LYS A 79 -19.13 -12.70 8.56
N GLY A 80 -19.51 -12.05 9.65
CA GLY A 80 -19.81 -12.65 10.95
C GLY A 80 -18.65 -12.64 11.95
N LYS A 81 -17.45 -12.22 11.52
CA LYS A 81 -16.34 -11.94 12.43
C LYS A 81 -16.59 -10.65 13.21
N LYS A 82 -15.95 -10.51 14.36
CA LYS A 82 -16.13 -9.37 15.28
C LYS A 82 -14.78 -8.83 15.73
N ASN A 83 -14.76 -7.58 16.16
CA ASN A 83 -13.56 -6.88 16.63
C ASN A 83 -12.49 -6.92 15.54
N VAL A 84 -12.88 -6.60 14.30
CA VAL A 84 -12.02 -6.75 13.15
C VAL A 84 -11.13 -5.53 12.93
N LYS A 85 -9.90 -5.80 12.51
CA LYS A 85 -8.94 -4.77 12.06
C LYS A 85 -8.12 -5.31 10.90
N LEU A 86 -7.96 -4.50 9.88
CA LEU A 86 -7.07 -4.78 8.76
C LEU A 86 -5.71 -4.14 9.09
N VAL A 87 -4.64 -4.93 9.04
CA VAL A 87 -3.28 -4.50 9.40
C VAL A 87 -2.34 -4.82 8.24
N LEU A 88 -1.59 -3.82 7.79
CA LEU A 88 -0.48 -3.99 6.86
C LEU A 88 0.81 -4.19 7.66
N GLN A 89 1.34 -5.41 7.63
CA GLN A 89 2.45 -5.83 8.47
C GLN A 89 3.81 -5.56 7.81
N ASP A 90 4.85 -5.49 8.65
CA ASP A 90 6.24 -5.30 8.22
C ASP A 90 6.85 -6.53 7.53
N ASP A 91 6.13 -7.65 7.49
CA ASP A 91 6.49 -8.87 6.76
C ASP A 91 5.86 -8.92 5.35
N ARG A 92 5.28 -7.80 4.88
CA ARG A 92 4.57 -7.64 3.59
C ARG A 92 3.16 -8.21 3.56
N ASN A 93 2.66 -8.80 4.65
CA ASN A 93 1.31 -9.36 4.66
C ASN A 93 0.26 -8.31 4.99
N LEU A 94 -0.89 -8.38 4.32
CA LEU A 94 -2.07 -7.63 4.69
C LEU A 94 -3.07 -8.61 5.31
N VAL A 95 -3.39 -8.42 6.59
CA VAL A 95 -4.18 -9.38 7.38
C VAL A 95 -5.40 -8.71 7.96
N LEU A 96 -6.55 -9.33 7.78
CA LEU A 96 -7.77 -9.00 8.52
C LEU A 96 -7.83 -9.88 9.76
N TYR A 97 -7.63 -9.28 10.92
CA TYR A 97 -7.77 -9.94 12.21
C TYR A 97 -9.21 -9.84 12.72
N ALA A 98 -9.63 -10.85 13.48
CA ALA A 98 -10.83 -10.86 14.31
C ALA A 98 -10.40 -11.20 15.75
N GLY A 99 -10.23 -10.18 16.60
CA GLY A 99 -9.44 -10.32 17.83
C GLY A 99 -7.99 -10.68 17.50
N ASP A 100 -7.49 -11.78 18.07
CA ASP A 100 -6.12 -12.28 17.84
C ASP A 100 -6.03 -13.32 16.71
N GLN A 101 -7.14 -13.61 16.01
CA GLN A 101 -7.19 -14.63 14.98
C GLN A 101 -7.20 -14.00 13.58
N ALA A 102 -6.32 -14.49 12.70
CA ALA A 102 -6.34 -14.09 11.30
C ALA A 102 -7.59 -14.68 10.61
N ALA A 103 -8.50 -13.80 10.17
CA ALA A 103 -9.71 -14.18 9.46
C ALA A 103 -9.49 -14.29 7.94
N TRP A 104 -8.59 -13.46 7.41
CA TRP A 104 -8.19 -13.46 6.00
C TRP A 104 -6.81 -12.80 5.85
N SER A 105 -6.06 -13.17 4.82
CA SER A 105 -4.81 -12.49 4.44
C SER A 105 -4.57 -12.53 2.93
N THR A 106 -3.70 -11.63 2.45
CA THR A 106 -3.20 -11.64 1.07
C THR A 106 -2.24 -12.81 0.79
N LYS A 107 -1.72 -13.45 1.83
CA LYS A 107 -0.71 -14.53 1.74
C LYS A 107 0.57 -14.07 1.03
N THR A 108 0.96 -12.83 1.30
CA THR A 108 2.11 -12.18 0.69
C THR A 108 3.30 -12.09 1.64
N GLU A 109 3.24 -12.70 2.82
CA GLU A 109 4.32 -12.70 3.81
C GLU A 109 5.67 -13.12 3.20
N THR A 110 6.75 -12.59 3.77
CA THR A 110 8.12 -12.95 3.38
C THR A 110 9.10 -12.79 4.52
N ASP A 111 10.02 -13.75 4.61
CA ASP A 111 11.19 -13.67 5.49
C ASP A 111 12.34 -12.86 4.87
N ALA A 112 12.19 -12.42 3.62
CA ALA A 112 13.20 -11.59 2.97
C ALA A 112 13.25 -10.22 3.68
N PRO A 113 14.46 -9.65 3.89
CA PRO A 113 14.56 -8.31 4.45
C PRO A 113 13.77 -7.32 3.57
N PRO A 114 13.16 -6.30 4.18
CA PRO A 114 12.42 -5.30 3.42
C PRO A 114 13.34 -4.70 2.36
N PRO A 115 12.85 -4.51 1.12
CA PRO A 115 13.67 -3.93 0.07
C PRO A 115 14.21 -2.57 0.53
N PRO A 116 15.46 -2.23 0.16
CA PRO A 116 16.05 -0.95 0.52
C PRO A 116 15.10 0.18 0.10
N GLU A 117 15.09 1.24 0.90
CA GLU A 117 14.42 2.48 0.49
C GLU A 117 14.90 2.84 -0.91
N PRO A 118 14.00 3.20 -1.85
CA PRO A 118 14.43 3.80 -3.09
C PRO A 118 15.29 4.99 -2.69
N GLU A 119 16.59 4.80 -2.85
CA GLU A 119 17.58 5.80 -2.58
C GLU A 119 17.14 6.99 -3.42
N ALA A 120 16.64 8.05 -2.77
CA ALA A 120 16.45 9.32 -3.42
C ALA A 120 17.74 9.54 -4.19
N ALA A 121 17.64 9.65 -5.52
CA ALA A 121 18.77 9.83 -6.39
C ALA A 121 19.80 10.67 -5.65
N GLN A 122 20.92 10.05 -5.25
CA GLN A 122 22.07 10.84 -4.88
C GLN A 122 22.38 11.59 -6.16
N VAL A 123 21.90 12.83 -6.22
CA VAL A 123 22.49 13.87 -7.04
C VAL A 123 23.94 13.88 -6.61
N THR A 124 24.76 13.10 -7.31
CA THR A 124 26.16 13.46 -7.46
C THR A 124 26.11 14.90 -7.96
N PRO A 125 26.71 15.88 -7.25
CA PRO A 125 27.01 17.12 -7.92
C PRO A 125 27.86 16.72 -9.13
N ALA A 126 27.37 17.03 -10.31
CA ALA A 126 28.14 16.93 -11.53
C ALA A 126 29.51 17.55 -11.23
N ALA A 127 30.57 16.76 -11.45
CA ALA A 127 31.94 17.26 -11.37
C ALA A 127 32.00 18.58 -12.15
N GLU A 128 32.37 19.66 -11.47
CA GLU A 128 32.81 20.90 -12.11
C GLU A 128 33.85 20.50 -13.17
N GLU A 129 33.50 20.70 -14.44
CA GLU A 129 34.50 20.78 -15.50
C GLU A 129 35.54 21.84 -15.07
N PRO A 130 36.85 21.54 -15.10
CA PRO A 130 37.83 22.57 -14.84
C PRO A 130 37.72 23.63 -15.93
N THR A 131 37.42 24.86 -15.54
CA THR A 131 37.54 26.06 -16.36
C THR A 131 38.86 26.05 -17.13
N PRO A 132 38.88 26.30 -18.45
CA PRO A 132 40.14 26.41 -19.18
C PRO A 132 40.87 27.67 -18.69
N ALA A 133 42.13 27.50 -18.28
CA ALA A 133 43.02 28.59 -17.94
C ALA A 133 43.19 29.54 -19.14
N PRO A 134 43.19 30.88 -18.95
CA PRO A 134 43.54 31.79 -20.03
C PRO A 134 45.03 31.67 -20.35
N ALA A 135 45.36 31.59 -21.63
CA ALA A 135 46.72 31.59 -22.14
C ALA A 135 47.46 32.90 -21.75
N PRO A 136 48.75 32.85 -21.38
CA PRO A 136 49.56 34.05 -21.28
C PRO A 136 50.13 34.43 -22.67
N GLU A 137 49.73 35.59 -23.19
CA GLU A 137 50.46 36.30 -24.26
C GLU A 137 51.71 36.96 -23.65
N PRO A 138 52.86 36.91 -24.35
CA PRO A 138 53.27 38.08 -25.14
C PRO A 138 53.79 37.77 -26.56
#